data_AF-A0A7X3PEF2-F1
#
_entry.id   AF-A0A7X3PEF2-F1
#
_cell.length_a   1.000
_cell.length_b   1.000
_cell.length_c   1.000
_cell.angle_alpha   90.00
_cell.angle_beta   90.00
_cell.angle_gamma   90.00
#
_symmetry.space_group_name_H-M   'P 1'
#
loop_
_entity.id
_entity.type
_entity.pdbx_description
1 polymer ?
#
loop_
_entity_poly.entity_id
_entity_poly.type
_entity_poly.pdbx_seq_one_letter_code
_entity_poly.pdbx_strand_id
1 'polypeptide(L)'
;MAADLLRVVDPERLERLVAEHEEHAKNAKEAQIPRITSASELTQMLHHVYGIELHNDDLDPDDIELVGGFQKELCDWSDIWRDLDPLDHAHATAHLGERLTGLSDAGWSVYAKVELRRMDSSDSREWPVAIVVIARGEPSTAFSIDGITGVVRTDEEN
;
A
#
# COMPACT_ATOMS: atom_id res chain seq x y z
N MET A 1 9.93 44.19 -27.70
CA MET A 1 11.21 43.80 -27.07
C MET A 1 10.93 43.51 -25.61
N ALA A 2 10.70 42.24 -25.27
CA ALA A 2 10.59 41.81 -23.89
C ALA A 2 12.00 41.39 -23.44
N ALA A 3 12.63 42.20 -22.59
CA ALA A 3 13.88 41.82 -21.95
C ALA A 3 13.54 40.79 -20.87
N ASP A 4 13.91 39.55 -21.12
CA ASP A 4 13.73 38.43 -20.21
C ASP A 4 14.56 38.69 -18.96
N LEU A 5 13.87 38.86 -17.83
CA LEU A 5 14.47 39.09 -16.52
C LEU A 5 15.06 37.77 -16.03
N LEU A 6 16.33 37.51 -16.37
CA LEU A 6 17.16 36.55 -15.66
C LEU A 6 17.30 37.03 -14.21
N ARG A 7 16.41 36.57 -13.33
CA ARG A 7 16.57 36.73 -11.89
C ARG A 7 17.84 35.98 -11.50
N VAL A 8 18.86 36.72 -11.05
CA VAL A 8 20.00 36.14 -10.33
C VAL A 8 19.43 35.51 -9.07
N VAL A 9 19.29 34.19 -9.08
CA VAL A 9 18.93 33.42 -7.89
C VAL A 9 20.22 33.20 -7.12
N ASP A 10 20.22 33.62 -5.86
CA ASP A 10 21.27 33.32 -4.90
C ASP A 10 21.53 31.79 -4.87
N PRO A 11 22.77 31.32 -5.13
CA PRO A 11 23.10 29.90 -5.15
C PRO A 11 22.64 29.14 -3.91
N GLU A 12 22.75 29.73 -2.71
CA GLU A 12 22.30 29.08 -1.46
C GLU A 12 20.77 28.92 -1.39
N ARG A 13 20.04 29.78 -2.09
CA ARG A 13 18.58 29.67 -2.21
C ARG A 13 18.19 28.60 -3.23
N LEU A 14 18.95 28.46 -4.32
CA LEU A 14 18.71 27.41 -5.31
C LEU A 14 19.02 26.02 -4.72
N GLU A 15 20.13 25.87 -4.00
CA GLU A 15 20.50 24.61 -3.35
C GLU A 15 19.45 24.15 -2.33
N ARG A 16 18.93 25.08 -1.50
CA ARG A 16 17.83 24.78 -0.57
C ARG A 16 16.57 24.31 -1.29
N LEU A 17 16.16 25.00 -2.36
CA LEU A 17 14.97 24.62 -3.12
C LEU A 17 15.11 23.24 -3.78
N VAL A 18 16.30 22.92 -4.31
CA VAL A 18 16.57 21.60 -4.88
C VAL A 18 16.50 20.53 -3.79
N ALA A 19 17.12 20.75 -2.63
CA ALA A 19 17.07 19.82 -1.50
C ALA A 19 15.64 19.59 -0.98
N GLU A 20 14.85 20.66 -0.82
CA GLU A 20 13.43 20.57 -0.43
C GLU A 20 12.62 19.77 -1.46
N HIS A 21 12.86 19.98 -2.76
CA HIS A 21 12.20 19.22 -3.83
C HIS A 21 12.60 17.73 -3.83
N GLU A 22 13.87 17.41 -3.62
CA GLU A 22 14.36 16.04 -3.52
C GLU A 22 13.79 15.32 -2.28
N GLU A 23 13.74 16.00 -1.14
CA GLU A 23 13.14 15.50 0.09
C GLU A 23 11.64 15.22 -0.09
N HIS A 24 10.88 16.15 -0.68
CA HIS A 24 9.48 15.94 -1.00
C HIS A 24 9.27 14.79 -1.99
N ALA A 25 10.12 14.66 -3.01
CA ALA A 25 10.05 13.56 -3.97
C ALA A 25 10.33 12.20 -3.32
N LYS A 26 11.30 12.16 -2.39
CA LYS A 26 11.60 10.97 -1.61
C LYS A 26 10.42 10.59 -0.71
N ASN A 27 9.88 11.53 0.04
CA ASN A 27 8.74 11.30 0.94
C ASN A 27 7.51 10.84 0.16
N ALA A 28 7.24 11.44 -1.01
CA ALA A 28 6.15 11.02 -1.89
C ALA A 28 6.33 9.58 -2.40
N LYS A 29 7.57 9.17 -2.70
CA LYS A 29 7.86 7.79 -3.11
C LYS A 29 7.69 6.79 -1.96
N GLU A 30 8.11 7.15 -0.75
CA GLU A 30 7.94 6.31 0.46
C GLU A 30 6.47 6.19 0.88
N ALA A 31 5.67 7.21 0.56
CA ALA A 31 4.23 7.19 0.76
C ALA A 31 3.51 6.17 -0.14
N GLN A 32 4.00 5.94 -1.36
CA GLN A 32 3.35 5.07 -2.34
C GLN A 32 3.25 3.63 -1.86
N ILE A 33 2.09 3.04 -2.09
CA ILE A 33 1.80 1.63 -1.84
C ILE A 33 1.86 0.91 -3.20
N PRO A 34 2.80 -0.03 -3.41
CA PRO A 34 2.91 -0.74 -4.67
C PRO A 34 1.73 -1.69 -4.87
N ARG A 35 1.36 -1.91 -6.14
CA ARG A 35 0.35 -2.90 -6.51
C ARG A 35 0.91 -4.31 -6.27
N ILE A 36 0.07 -5.17 -5.72
CA ILE A 36 0.31 -6.59 -5.56
C ILE A 36 -0.23 -7.30 -6.80
N THR A 37 0.65 -8.00 -7.50
CA THR A 37 0.35 -8.71 -8.75
C THR A 37 0.52 -10.22 -8.62
N SER A 38 1.09 -10.69 -7.51
CA SER A 38 1.24 -12.11 -7.24
C SER A 38 1.04 -12.46 -5.77
N ALA A 39 0.62 -13.72 -5.52
CA ALA A 39 0.51 -14.24 -4.17
C ALA A 39 1.84 -14.24 -3.42
N SER A 40 2.98 -14.39 -4.13
CA SER A 40 4.29 -14.35 -3.49
C SER A 40 4.63 -12.97 -2.93
N GLU A 41 4.22 -11.88 -3.60
CA GLU A 41 4.41 -10.53 -3.07
C GLU A 41 3.56 -10.32 -1.82
N LEU A 42 2.31 -10.79 -1.87
CA LEU A 42 1.37 -10.73 -0.74
C LEU A 42 1.91 -11.49 0.48
N THR A 43 2.34 -12.74 0.31
CA THR A 43 2.76 -13.60 1.41
C THR A 43 4.12 -13.23 1.99
N GLN A 44 5.03 -12.68 1.19
CA GLN A 44 6.30 -12.13 1.69
C GLN A 44 6.06 -11.01 2.72
N MET A 45 5.03 -10.20 2.51
CA MET A 45 4.64 -9.15 3.44
C MET A 45 4.03 -9.73 4.73
N LEU A 46 3.19 -10.76 4.64
CA LEU A 46 2.56 -11.38 5.82
C LEU A 46 3.58 -11.99 6.81
N HIS A 47 4.76 -12.41 6.34
CA HIS A 47 5.73 -13.13 7.16
C HIS A 47 6.25 -12.34 8.39
N HIS A 48 6.30 -11.00 8.29
CA HIS A 48 6.99 -10.17 9.27
C HIS A 48 6.10 -9.17 10.00
N VAL A 49 4.79 -9.18 9.79
CA VAL A 49 3.91 -8.16 10.37
C VAL A 49 3.32 -8.61 11.71
N TYR A 50 2.99 -7.63 12.56
CA TYR A 50 2.30 -7.82 13.84
C TYR A 50 0.82 -7.39 13.77
N GLY A 51 0.39 -6.90 12.62
CA GLY A 51 -0.98 -6.48 12.38
C GLY A 51 -1.17 -6.04 10.94
N ILE A 52 -2.43 -5.97 10.53
CA ILE A 52 -2.86 -5.50 9.21
C ILE A 52 -3.83 -4.33 9.39
N GLU A 53 -3.60 -3.27 8.63
CA GLU A 53 -4.55 -2.20 8.40
C GLU A 53 -5.17 -2.38 7.02
N LEU A 54 -6.50 -2.45 6.98
CA LEU A 54 -7.28 -2.76 5.78
C LEU A 54 -8.07 -1.53 5.35
N HIS A 55 -7.96 -1.20 4.06
CA HIS A 55 -8.74 -0.15 3.41
C HIS A 55 -9.39 -0.68 2.15
N ASN A 56 -10.60 -0.23 1.87
CA ASN A 56 -11.30 -0.51 0.63
C ASN A 56 -12.20 0.66 0.22
N ASP A 57 -12.54 0.73 -1.06
CA ASP A 57 -13.62 1.62 -1.52
C ASP A 57 -14.99 1.18 -1.00
N ASP A 58 -16.00 2.01 -1.19
CA ASP A 58 -17.39 1.66 -0.89
C ASP A 58 -17.78 0.33 -1.57
N LEU A 59 -18.35 -0.58 -0.79
CA LEU A 59 -18.74 -1.91 -1.26
C LEU A 59 -20.22 -1.92 -1.63
N ASP A 60 -20.50 -2.40 -2.84
CA ASP A 60 -21.84 -2.82 -3.21
C ASP A 60 -22.17 -4.15 -2.51
N PRO A 61 -23.45 -4.50 -2.29
CA PRO A 61 -23.83 -5.75 -1.62
C PRO A 61 -23.20 -7.00 -2.22
N ASP A 62 -23.01 -7.02 -3.53
CA ASP A 62 -22.44 -8.16 -4.27
C ASP A 62 -20.92 -8.32 -4.03
N ASP A 63 -20.22 -7.26 -3.63
CA ASP A 63 -18.78 -7.28 -3.38
C ASP A 63 -18.42 -7.59 -1.91
N ILE A 64 -19.38 -7.51 -0.98
CA ILE A 64 -19.13 -7.69 0.46
C ILE A 64 -18.48 -9.05 0.74
N GLU A 65 -19.00 -10.13 0.13
CA GLU A 65 -18.47 -11.47 0.35
C GLU A 65 -17.08 -11.65 -0.29
N LEU A 66 -16.85 -11.03 -1.45
CA LEU A 66 -15.58 -11.11 -2.16
C LEU A 66 -14.47 -10.36 -1.41
N VAL A 67 -14.66 -9.05 -1.21
CA VAL A 67 -13.68 -8.16 -0.58
C VAL A 67 -13.56 -8.47 0.90
N GLY A 68 -14.68 -8.57 1.61
CA GLY A 68 -14.69 -8.86 3.05
C GLY A 68 -14.16 -10.26 3.36
N GLY A 69 -14.46 -11.25 2.50
CA GLY A 69 -13.89 -12.59 2.63
C GLY A 69 -12.38 -12.60 2.47
N PHE A 70 -11.85 -11.90 1.45
CA PHE A 70 -10.40 -11.78 1.27
C PHE A 70 -9.72 -11.04 2.44
N GLN A 71 -10.31 -9.93 2.92
CA GLN A 71 -9.82 -9.20 4.09
C GLN A 71 -9.74 -10.08 5.35
N LYS A 72 -10.79 -10.85 5.61
CA LYS A 72 -10.82 -11.80 6.73
C LYS A 72 -9.70 -12.83 6.59
N GLU A 73 -9.56 -13.43 5.41
CA GLU A 73 -8.51 -14.42 5.16
C GLU A 73 -7.11 -13.83 5.37
N LEU A 74 -6.85 -12.59 4.97
CA LEU A 74 -5.56 -11.94 5.24
C LEU A 74 -5.25 -11.85 6.73
N CYS A 75 -6.23 -11.46 7.55
CA CYS A 75 -6.09 -11.43 9.00
C CYS A 75 -5.81 -12.83 9.55
N ASP A 76 -6.66 -13.80 9.20
CA ASP A 76 -6.56 -15.19 9.64
C ASP A 76 -5.17 -15.77 9.29
N TRP A 77 -4.70 -15.55 8.05
CA TRP A 77 -3.39 -16.00 7.62
C TRP A 77 -2.25 -15.28 8.32
N SER A 78 -2.34 -13.98 8.57
CA SER A 78 -1.29 -13.24 9.27
C SER A 78 -1.08 -13.70 10.71
N ASP A 79 -2.15 -14.11 11.38
CA ASP A 79 -2.09 -14.58 12.77
C ASP A 79 -1.36 -15.92 12.88
N ILE A 80 -1.54 -16.81 11.90
CA ILE A 80 -0.98 -18.17 11.94
C ILE A 80 0.23 -18.37 11.03
N TRP A 81 0.62 -17.37 10.22
CA TRP A 81 1.60 -17.54 9.15
C TRP A 81 2.92 -18.15 9.64
N ARG A 82 3.39 -17.71 10.81
CA ARG A 82 4.67 -18.17 11.38
C ARG A 82 4.64 -19.59 11.94
N ASP A 83 3.44 -20.12 12.16
CA ASP A 83 3.22 -21.46 12.71
C ASP A 83 2.98 -22.50 11.61
N LEU A 84 2.83 -22.06 10.35
CA LEU A 84 2.65 -22.96 9.21
C LEU A 84 3.94 -23.71 8.89
N ASP A 85 3.79 -24.96 8.45
CA ASP A 85 4.89 -25.70 7.87
C ASP A 85 5.12 -25.29 6.39
N PRO A 86 6.23 -25.70 5.75
CA PRO A 86 6.51 -25.32 4.37
C PRO A 86 5.45 -25.75 3.34
N LEU A 87 4.75 -26.87 3.57
CA LEU A 87 3.70 -27.34 2.67
C LEU A 87 2.43 -26.49 2.85
N ASP A 88 2.07 -26.20 4.09
CA ASP A 88 0.94 -25.33 4.41
C ASP A 88 1.17 -23.91 3.89
N HIS A 89 2.39 -23.39 3.94
CA HIS A 89 2.76 -22.13 3.28
C HIS A 89 2.49 -22.15 1.78
N ALA A 90 2.83 -23.24 1.10
CA ALA A 90 2.60 -23.37 -0.34
C ALA A 90 1.10 -23.41 -0.65
N HIS A 91 0.31 -24.14 0.15
CA HIS A 91 -1.14 -24.17 0.01
C HIS A 91 -1.79 -22.81 0.28
N ALA A 92 -1.40 -22.12 1.35
CA ALA A 92 -1.92 -20.80 1.68
C ALA A 92 -1.55 -19.78 0.59
N THR A 93 -0.33 -19.85 0.04
CA THR A 93 0.11 -19.00 -1.07
C THR A 93 -0.72 -19.26 -2.34
N ALA A 94 -0.95 -20.53 -2.69
CA ALA A 94 -1.78 -20.87 -3.85
C ALA A 94 -3.22 -20.37 -3.68
N HIS A 95 -3.81 -20.60 -2.50
CA HIS A 95 -5.15 -20.13 -2.14
C HIS A 95 -5.28 -18.61 -2.24
N LEU A 96 -4.35 -17.86 -1.62
CA LEU A 96 -4.33 -16.40 -1.72
C LEU A 96 -4.16 -15.91 -3.16
N GLY A 97 -3.45 -16.65 -4.00
CA GLY A 97 -3.36 -16.38 -5.44
C GLY A 97 -4.70 -16.49 -6.16
N GLU A 98 -5.48 -17.53 -5.88
CA GLU A 98 -6.83 -17.68 -6.44
C GLU A 98 -7.76 -16.53 -6.00
N ARG A 99 -7.65 -16.11 -4.74
CA ARG A 99 -8.43 -14.96 -4.22
C ARG A 99 -8.03 -13.64 -4.87
N LEU A 100 -6.74 -13.40 -5.06
CA LEU A 100 -6.24 -12.23 -5.78
C LEU A 100 -6.73 -12.20 -7.23
N THR A 101 -6.72 -13.34 -7.92
CA THR A 101 -7.30 -13.46 -9.27
C THR A 101 -8.80 -13.17 -9.26
N GLY A 102 -9.54 -13.73 -8.30
CA GLY A 102 -10.99 -13.46 -8.18
C GLY A 102 -11.32 -11.98 -7.96
N LEU A 103 -10.53 -11.26 -7.17
CA LEU A 103 -10.65 -9.81 -7.02
C LEU A 103 -10.37 -9.09 -8.35
N SER A 104 -9.25 -9.44 -9.01
CA SER A 104 -8.88 -8.84 -10.30
C SER A 104 -9.94 -9.05 -11.38
N ASP A 105 -10.50 -10.26 -11.46
CA ASP A 105 -11.54 -10.61 -12.43
C ASP A 105 -12.85 -9.85 -12.16
N ALA A 106 -13.11 -9.49 -10.91
CA ALA A 106 -14.22 -8.63 -10.50
C ALA A 106 -13.92 -7.12 -10.61
N GLY A 107 -12.77 -6.75 -11.17
CA GLY A 107 -12.38 -5.35 -11.37
C GLY A 107 -11.83 -4.67 -10.12
N TRP A 108 -11.28 -5.43 -9.17
CA TRP A 108 -10.60 -4.92 -7.98
C TRP A 108 -9.08 -5.08 -8.10
N SER A 109 -8.33 -4.10 -7.60
CA SER A 109 -6.87 -4.14 -7.50
C SER A 109 -6.43 -4.09 -6.04
N VAL A 110 -5.34 -4.79 -5.73
CA VAL A 110 -4.77 -4.87 -4.38
C VAL A 110 -3.43 -4.17 -4.36
N TYR A 111 -3.21 -3.32 -3.36
CA TYR A 111 -1.96 -2.64 -3.09
C TYR A 111 -1.56 -2.94 -1.66
N ALA A 112 -0.27 -3.17 -1.42
CA ALA A 112 0.19 -3.35 -0.05
C ALA A 112 1.65 -2.97 0.16
N LYS A 113 1.95 -2.55 1.40
CA LYS A 113 3.32 -2.34 1.88
C LYS A 113 3.40 -2.64 3.38
N VAL A 114 4.62 -2.78 3.89
CA VAL A 114 4.88 -2.85 5.33
C VAL A 114 5.43 -1.52 5.79
N GLU A 115 4.84 -0.96 6.84
CA GLU A 115 5.36 0.21 7.53
C GLU A 115 5.82 -0.13 8.95
N LEU A 116 6.92 0.46 9.37
CA LEU A 116 7.38 0.40 10.75
C LEU A 116 6.68 1.50 11.55
N ARG A 117 5.79 1.10 12.47
CA ARG A 117 5.03 2.04 13.30
C ARG A 117 5.48 2.01 14.74
N ARG A 118 5.67 3.18 15.32
CA ARG A 118 5.87 3.31 16.76
C ARG A 118 4.50 3.31 17.44
N MET A 119 4.25 2.37 18.33
CA MET A 119 3.04 2.39 19.15
C MET A 119 3.24 3.36 20.31
N ASP A 120 2.18 4.07 20.73
CA ASP A 120 2.13 4.91 21.94
C ASP A 120 2.13 4.06 23.23
N SER A 121 2.97 3.03 23.25
CA SER A 121 3.26 2.21 24.42
C SER A 121 4.59 2.63 25.04
N SER A 122 4.83 2.26 26.29
CA SER A 122 6.10 2.50 26.96
C SER A 122 7.31 1.80 26.30
N ASP A 123 7.07 0.89 25.36
CA ASP A 123 8.11 0.20 24.59
C ASP A 123 8.40 0.98 23.31
N SER A 124 9.63 1.52 23.17
CA SER A 124 10.03 2.36 22.04
C SER A 124 10.29 1.58 20.74
N ARG A 125 9.76 0.36 20.62
CA ARG A 125 10.00 -0.53 19.48
C ARG A 125 9.07 -0.15 18.33
N GLU A 126 9.60 -0.27 17.13
CA GLU A 126 8.84 -0.16 15.90
C GLU A 126 8.20 -1.51 15.58
N TRP A 127 6.93 -1.49 15.21
CA TRP A 127 6.13 -2.66 14.89
C TRP A 127 5.85 -2.64 13.39
N PRO A 128 6.30 -3.64 12.62
CA PRO A 128 5.88 -3.79 11.23
C PRO A 128 4.37 -4.06 11.15
N VAL A 129 3.67 -3.17 10.46
CA VAL A 129 2.23 -3.25 10.17
C VAL A 129 2.06 -3.32 8.66
N ALA A 130 1.30 -4.30 8.18
CA ALA A 130 0.88 -4.34 6.79
C ALA A 130 -0.19 -3.27 6.56
N ILE A 131 -0.04 -2.47 5.51
CA ILE A 131 -1.13 -1.64 4.99
C ILE A 131 -1.57 -2.27 3.69
N VAL A 132 -2.85 -2.63 3.61
CA VAL A 132 -3.47 -3.24 2.43
C VAL A 132 -4.63 -2.38 1.98
N VAL A 133 -4.63 -2.02 0.70
CA VAL A 133 -5.67 -1.24 0.05
C VAL A 133 -6.28 -2.09 -1.06
N ILE A 134 -7.59 -2.26 -1.03
CA ILE A 134 -8.36 -2.96 -2.07
C ILE A 134 -9.22 -1.93 -2.78
N ALA A 135 -8.85 -1.56 -4.00
CA ALA A 135 -9.47 -0.48 -4.74
C ALA A 135 -10.22 -1.00 -5.96
N ARG A 136 -11.37 -0.41 -6.28
CA ARG A 136 -12.11 -0.68 -7.50
C ARG A 136 -11.37 -0.03 -8.68
N GLY A 137 -11.28 -0.78 -9.78
CA GLY A 137 -10.52 -0.43 -10.97
C GLY A 137 -9.02 -0.46 -10.74
N GLU A 138 -8.30 0.39 -11.47
CA GLU A 138 -6.85 0.56 -11.35
C GLU A 138 -6.52 2.03 -11.07
N PRO A 139 -6.54 2.47 -9.80
CA PRO A 139 -6.13 3.83 -9.47
C PRO A 139 -4.67 4.07 -9.90
N SER A 140 -4.37 5.32 -10.26
CA SER A 140 -3.03 5.71 -10.71
C SER A 140 -2.00 5.61 -9.59
N THR A 141 -2.42 5.78 -8.34
CA THR A 141 -1.56 5.65 -7.16
C THR A 141 -2.37 5.27 -5.93
N ALA A 142 -1.84 4.38 -5.10
CA ALA A 142 -2.23 4.20 -3.71
C ALA A 142 -1.13 4.77 -2.80
N PHE A 143 -1.50 5.37 -1.67
CA PHE A 143 -0.54 6.00 -0.75
C PHE A 143 -0.96 5.84 0.71
N SER A 144 0.02 5.93 1.61
CA SER A 144 -0.17 6.14 3.06
C SER A 144 0.80 7.19 3.56
N ILE A 145 0.29 8.22 4.23
CA ILE A 145 1.05 9.35 4.80
C ILE A 145 0.47 9.65 6.17
N ASP A 146 1.30 9.60 7.22
CA ASP A 146 0.90 9.92 8.60
C ASP A 146 -0.37 9.19 9.07
N GLY A 147 -0.52 7.92 8.67
CA GLY A 147 -1.68 7.09 8.99
C GLY A 147 -2.94 7.39 8.16
N ILE A 148 -2.86 8.33 7.21
CA ILE A 148 -3.91 8.56 6.22
C ILE A 148 -3.58 7.72 4.99
N THR A 149 -4.47 6.79 4.66
CA THR A 149 -4.36 5.94 3.48
C THR A 149 -5.40 6.33 2.45
N GLY A 150 -5.04 6.31 1.17
CA GLY A 150 -5.94 6.68 0.09
C GLY A 150 -5.46 6.26 -1.28
N VAL A 151 -6.29 6.54 -2.29
CA VAL A 151 -6.00 6.30 -3.69
C VAL A 151 -6.26 7.56 -4.52
N VAL A 152 -5.44 7.76 -5.55
CA VAL A 152 -5.58 8.80 -6.55
C VAL A 152 -6.09 8.16 -7.83
N ARG A 153 -7.16 8.71 -8.39
CA ARG A 153 -7.69 8.32 -9.69
C ARG A 153 -7.45 9.47 -10.65
N THR A 154 -6.86 9.17 -11.81
CA THR A 154 -6.90 10.09 -12.93
C THR A 154 -8.31 10.00 -13.51
N ASP A 155 -9.02 11.12 -13.53
CA ASP A 155 -10.31 11.25 -14.20
C ASP A 155 -10.11 11.09 -15.71
N GLU A 156 -9.95 9.86 -16.18
CA GLU A 156 -10.05 9.52 -17.59
C GLU A 156 -11.28 8.62 -17.76
N GLU A 157 -12.36 9.30 -18.15
CA GLU A 157 -13.59 8.81 -18.79
C GLU A 157 -14.71 8.21 -17.90
N ASN A 158 -15.64 9.12 -17.62
CA ASN A 158 -17.09 8.97 -17.42
C ASN A 158 -17.76 7.81 -18.18
#